data_AF-A0A0C7QGF1-F1
#
_entry.id   AF-A0A0C7QGF1-F1
#
_cell.length_a   1.000
_cell.length_b   1.000
_cell.length_c   1.000
_cell.angle_alpha   90.00
_cell.angle_beta   90.00
_cell.angle_gamma   90.00
#
_symmetry.space_group_name_H-M   'P 1'
#
loop_
_entity.id
_entity.type
_entity.pdbx_description
1 polymer ?
#
loop_
_entity_poly.entity_id
_entity_poly.type
_entity_poly.pdbx_seq_one_letter_code
_entity_poly.pdbx_strand_id
1 'polypeptide(L)'
;MNKYTKEELSKALQVVTSTINKCEKIHPKFAEGTSQYTLLKNRIKAMYISKSLITGENVIDKYTKKELKDAIRPVDSIISKCEKAQSKFEEGTSFYNRFKKIIDAMYISKSLITDEITKRD
;
A
#
# COMPACT_ATOMS: atom_id res chain seq x y z
N MET A 1 -10.03 -4.21 -20.98
CA MET A 1 -8.77 -4.85 -20.52
C MET A 1 -8.65 -4.63 -19.03
N ASN A 2 -8.34 -5.67 -18.25
CA ASN A 2 -7.95 -5.48 -16.84
C ASN A 2 -6.62 -4.71 -16.83
N LYS A 3 -6.57 -3.61 -16.06
CA LYS A 3 -5.41 -2.70 -15.99
C LYS A 3 -4.11 -3.37 -15.58
N TYR A 4 -4.21 -4.49 -14.86
CA TYR A 4 -3.11 -5.30 -14.38
C TYR A 4 -3.35 -6.78 -14.67
N THR A 5 -2.26 -7.52 -14.90
CA THR A 5 -2.27 -8.96 -15.06
C THR A 5 -2.52 -9.66 -13.70
N LYS A 6 -2.96 -10.93 -13.76
CA LYS A 6 -3.13 -11.76 -12.55
C LYS A 6 -1.81 -11.91 -11.78
N GLU A 7 -0.69 -11.98 -12.49
CA GLU A 7 0.63 -12.12 -11.87
C GLU A 7 1.05 -10.86 -11.12
N GLU A 8 0.86 -9.68 -11.70
CA GLU A 8 1.12 -8.39 -11.04
C GLU A 8 0.27 -8.21 -9.79
N LEU A 9 -1.03 -8.52 -9.87
CA LEU A 9 -1.94 -8.47 -8.72
C LEU A 9 -1.53 -9.46 -7.63
N SER A 10 -1.10 -10.67 -7.99
CA SER A 10 -0.62 -11.68 -7.03
C SER A 10 0.65 -11.21 -6.31
N LYS A 11 1.62 -10.67 -7.04
CA LYS A 11 2.86 -10.10 -6.46
C LYS A 11 2.55 -8.92 -5.55
N ALA A 12 1.66 -8.01 -5.98
CA ALA A 12 1.22 -6.87 -5.17
C ALA A 12 0.53 -7.33 -3.89
N LEU A 13 -0.36 -8.32 -3.97
CA LEU A 13 -1.05 -8.91 -2.82
C LEU A 13 -0.08 -9.48 -1.79
N GLN A 14 0.95 -10.20 -2.25
CA GLN A 14 1.99 -10.76 -1.38
C GLN A 14 2.73 -9.65 -0.62
N VAL A 15 3.14 -8.60 -1.32
CA VAL A 15 3.86 -7.46 -0.72
C VAL A 15 2.97 -6.72 0.29
N VAL A 16 1.74 -6.39 -0.09
CA VAL A 16 0.76 -5.70 0.76
C VAL A 16 0.48 -6.51 2.03
N THR A 17 0.20 -7.82 1.89
CA THR A 17 -0.05 -8.72 3.03
C THR A 17 1.16 -8.79 3.97
N SER A 18 2.37 -8.89 3.41
CA SER A 18 3.58 -8.89 4.24
C SER A 18 3.78 -7.56 4.98
N THR A 19 3.35 -6.45 4.39
CA THR A 19 3.47 -5.11 4.96
C THR A 19 2.46 -4.90 6.08
N ILE A 20 1.22 -5.39 5.92
CA ILE A 20 0.21 -5.45 6.99
C ILE A 20 0.79 -6.19 8.20
N ASN A 21 1.22 -7.44 8.01
CA ASN A 21 1.73 -8.29 9.09
C ASN A 21 2.89 -7.64 9.85
N LYS A 22 3.79 -6.94 9.15
CA LYS A 22 4.92 -6.24 9.79
C LYS A 22 4.44 -5.02 10.59
N CYS A 23 3.53 -4.23 10.04
CA CYS A 23 3.02 -3.05 10.72
C CYS A 23 2.21 -3.45 11.96
N GLU A 24 1.38 -4.49 11.88
CA GLU A 24 0.59 -5.01 13.00
C GLU A 24 1.47 -5.55 14.13
N LYS A 25 2.57 -6.24 13.82
CA LYS A 25 3.52 -6.71 14.85
C LYS A 25 4.24 -5.56 15.56
N ILE A 26 4.42 -4.43 14.89
CA ILE A 26 5.16 -3.28 15.42
C ILE A 26 4.21 -2.30 16.14
N HIS A 27 2.97 -2.15 15.68
CA HIS A 27 2.00 -1.17 16.18
C HIS A 27 1.82 -1.21 17.72
N PRO A 28 1.67 -2.38 18.39
CA PRO A 28 1.52 -2.46 19.85
C PRO A 28 2.74 -1.97 20.65
N LYS A 29 3.90 -1.76 20.02
CA LYS A 29 5.10 -1.24 20.70
C LYS A 29 5.02 0.27 20.96
N PHE A 30 4.04 0.96 20.36
CA PHE A 30 3.86 2.40 20.52
C PHE A 30 2.62 2.68 21.37
N ALA A 31 2.76 3.60 22.32
CA ALA A 31 1.64 4.04 23.15
C ALA A 31 0.59 4.76 22.31
N GLU A 32 -0.68 4.56 22.66
CA GLU A 32 -1.79 5.29 22.07
C GLU A 32 -1.63 6.81 22.30
N GLY A 33 -2.03 7.61 21.32
CA GLY A 33 -1.81 9.07 21.32
C GLY A 33 -0.46 9.51 20.75
N THR A 34 0.51 8.60 20.54
CA THR A 34 1.77 8.95 19.88
C THR A 34 1.61 9.12 18.36
N SER A 35 2.51 9.91 17.75
CA SER A 35 2.55 10.08 16.31
C SER A 35 2.89 8.77 15.58
N GLN A 36 3.74 7.92 16.16
CA GLN A 36 4.11 6.62 15.62
C GLN A 36 2.93 5.64 15.62
N TYR A 37 2.16 5.59 16.71
CA TYR A 37 0.93 4.80 16.79
C TYR A 37 -0.05 5.18 15.68
N THR A 38 -0.35 6.48 15.57
CA THR A 38 -1.28 7.00 14.55
C THR A 38 -0.77 6.76 13.13
N LEU A 39 0.53 6.94 12.89
CA LEU A 39 1.15 6.70 11.59
C LEU A 39 1.01 5.23 11.15
N LEU A 40 1.26 4.29 12.06
CA LEU A 40 1.13 2.86 11.76
C LEU A 40 -0.34 2.46 11.59
N LYS A 41 -1.27 2.98 12.41
CA LYS A 41 -2.71 2.77 12.25
C LYS A 41 -3.19 3.18 10.85
N ASN A 42 -2.78 4.37 10.40
CA ASN A 42 -3.14 4.89 9.08
C ASN A 42 -2.52 4.05 7.94
N ARG A 43 -1.26 3.62 8.11
CA ARG A 43 -0.60 2.73 7.14
C ARG A 43 -1.31 1.37 7.06
N ILE A 44 -1.63 0.75 8.19
CA ILE A 44 -2.34 -0.54 8.24
C ILE A 44 -3.67 -0.42 7.50
N LYS A 45 -4.46 0.62 7.80
CA LYS A 45 -5.74 0.88 7.13
C LYS A 45 -5.58 1.04 5.62
N ALA A 46 -4.60 1.82 5.17
CA ALA A 46 -4.33 1.98 3.74
C ALA A 46 -3.98 0.64 3.07
N MET A 47 -3.15 -0.19 3.71
CA MET A 47 -2.79 -1.51 3.17
C MET A 47 -3.98 -2.47 3.12
N TYR A 48 -4.91 -2.43 4.07
CA TYR A 48 -6.15 -3.22 4.01
C TYR A 48 -7.08 -2.79 2.87
N ILE A 49 -7.20 -1.48 2.64
CA ILE A 49 -7.92 -0.94 1.49
C ILE A 49 -7.28 -1.46 0.19
N SER A 50 -5.95 -1.32 0.07
CA SER A 50 -5.20 -1.83 -1.08
C SER A 50 -5.41 -3.33 -1.30
N LYS A 51 -5.34 -4.12 -0.22
CA LYS A 51 -5.58 -5.57 -0.26
C LYS A 51 -6.96 -5.90 -0.83
N SER A 52 -8.01 -5.26 -0.31
CA SER A 52 -9.40 -5.49 -0.74
C SER A 52 -9.59 -5.17 -2.22
N LEU A 53 -9.00 -4.08 -2.69
CA LEU A 53 -9.06 -3.69 -4.10
C LEU A 53 -8.27 -4.64 -5.02
N ILE A 54 -7.10 -5.10 -4.57
CA ILE A 54 -6.29 -6.08 -5.33
C ILE A 54 -7.01 -7.42 -5.44
N THR A 55 -7.73 -7.86 -4.41
CA THR A 55 -8.53 -9.09 -4.43
C THR A 55 -9.86 -8.94 -5.18
N GLY A 56 -10.18 -7.74 -5.66
CA GLY A 56 -11.43 -7.47 -6.38
C GLY A 56 -12.65 -7.46 -5.49
N GLU A 57 -12.48 -7.28 -4.17
CA GLU A 57 -13.60 -7.15 -3.25
C GLU A 57 -14.36 -5.84 -3.49
N ASN A 58 -15.69 -5.88 -3.33
CA ASN A 58 -16.47 -4.66 -3.29
C ASN A 58 -16.17 -3.91 -1.97
N VAL A 59 -15.71 -2.66 -2.11
CA VAL A 59 -15.31 -1.79 -1.01
C VAL A 59 -16.27 -0.62 -0.77
N ILE A 60 -17.40 -0.55 -1.50
CA ILE A 60 -18.40 0.52 -1.39
C ILE A 60 -18.97 0.59 0.04
N ASP A 61 -19.36 -0.56 0.59
CA ASP A 61 -19.96 -0.64 1.93
C ASP A 61 -18.91 -0.76 3.06
N LYS A 62 -17.63 -0.96 2.71
CA LYS A 62 -16.55 -1.17 3.70
C LYS A 62 -15.81 0.12 4.05
N TYR A 63 -15.62 1.01 3.07
CA TYR A 63 -14.82 2.21 3.23
C TYR A 63 -15.52 3.41 2.61
N THR A 64 -15.51 4.52 3.32
CA THR A 64 -15.98 5.81 2.84
C THR A 64 -15.00 6.39 1.82
N LYS A 65 -15.49 7.29 0.95
CA LYS A 65 -14.66 8.03 -0.01
C LYS A 65 -13.55 8.82 0.68
N LYS A 66 -13.80 9.35 1.88
CA LYS A 66 -12.78 10.04 2.69
C LYS A 66 -11.66 9.10 3.10
N GLU A 67 -11.99 7.90 3.58
CA GLU A 67 -10.97 6.90 3.96
C GLU A 67 -10.11 6.44 2.77
N LEU A 68 -10.71 6.33 1.59
CA LEU A 68 -9.96 6.07 0.36
C LEU A 68 -8.97 7.20 0.05
N LYS A 69 -9.42 8.47 0.12
CA LYS A 69 -8.55 9.65 -0.07
C LYS A 69 -7.42 9.69 0.97
N ASP A 70 -7.73 9.43 2.24
CA ASP A 70 -6.76 9.41 3.33
C ASP A 70 -5.73 8.27 3.16
N ALA A 71 -6.11 7.16 2.51
CA ALA A 71 -5.23 6.03 2.23
C ALA A 71 -4.14 6.33 1.19
N ILE A 72 -4.34 7.32 0.31
CA ILE A 72 -3.34 7.71 -0.69
C ILE A 72 -2.04 8.18 -0.03
N ARG A 73 -2.15 8.98 1.05
CA ARG A 73 -0.99 9.58 1.70
C ARG A 73 0.00 8.56 2.28
N PRO A 74 -0.43 7.52 3.04
CA PRO A 74 0.47 6.44 3.46
C PRO A 74 1.12 5.68 2.30
N VAL A 75 0.38 5.42 1.22
CA VAL A 75 0.89 4.71 0.02
C VAL A 75 1.98 5.54 -0.65
N ASP A 76 1.72 6.83 -0.89
CA ASP A 76 2.71 7.77 -1.46
C ASP A 76 3.97 7.90 -0.61
N SER A 77 3.80 7.92 0.72
CA SER A 77 4.96 7.95 1.62
C SER A 77 5.83 6.71 1.50
N ILE A 78 5.24 5.53 1.28
CA ILE A 78 6.00 4.29 1.06
C ILE A 78 6.74 4.36 -0.27
N ILE A 79 6.06 4.76 -1.35
CA ILE A 79 6.64 4.92 -2.69
C ILE A 79 7.87 5.82 -2.61
N SER A 80 7.70 7.06 -2.14
CA SER A 80 8.78 8.05 -2.07
C SER A 80 9.98 7.58 -1.25
N LYS A 81 9.73 6.90 -0.12
CA LYS A 81 10.82 6.35 0.72
C LYS A 81 11.52 5.18 0.06
N CYS A 82 10.78 4.31 -0.62
CA CYS A 82 11.36 3.16 -1.31
C CYS A 82 12.12 3.59 -2.56
N GLU A 83 11.64 4.55 -3.34
CA GLU A 83 12.36 5.11 -4.50
C GLU A 83 13.68 5.76 -4.06
N LYS A 84 13.63 6.60 -3.01
CA LYS A 84 14.83 7.22 -2.44
C LYS A 84 15.83 6.20 -1.88
N ALA A 85 15.35 5.05 -1.40
CA ALA A 85 16.22 3.98 -0.94
C ALA A 85 16.78 3.16 -2.12
N GLN A 86 15.95 2.87 -3.13
CA GLN A 86 16.31 2.14 -4.33
C GLN A 86 17.40 2.85 -5.13
N SER A 87 17.34 4.18 -5.24
CA SER A 87 18.31 4.99 -6.00
C SER A 87 19.74 4.92 -5.47
N LYS A 88 19.95 4.33 -4.28
CA LYS A 88 21.27 4.09 -3.68
C LYS A 88 21.92 2.78 -4.13
N PHE A 89 21.22 1.97 -4.92
CA PHE A 89 21.67 0.65 -5.35
C PHE A 89 21.64 0.56 -6.87
N GLU A 90 22.61 -0.13 -7.44
CA GLU A 90 22.65 -0.42 -8.87
C GLU A 90 21.48 -1.31 -9.28
N GLU A 91 20.96 -1.09 -10.49
CA GLU A 91 19.92 -1.91 -11.08
C GLU A 91 20.39 -3.38 -11.18
N GLY A 92 19.47 -4.31 -10.92
CA GLY A 92 19.77 -5.75 -10.90
C GLY A 92 20.27 -6.27 -9.56
N THR A 93 20.72 -5.42 -8.63
CA THR A 93 21.09 -5.88 -7.28
C THR A 93 19.89 -6.39 -6.49
N SER A 94 20.14 -7.27 -5.51
CA SER A 94 19.08 -7.81 -4.63
C SER A 94 18.30 -6.71 -3.90
N PHE A 95 19.00 -5.68 -3.40
CA PHE A 95 18.37 -4.54 -2.74
C PHE A 95 17.53 -3.71 -3.70
N TYR A 96 18.04 -3.38 -4.89
CA TYR A 96 17.28 -2.69 -5.92
C TYR A 96 16.00 -3.43 -6.27
N ASN A 97 16.10 -4.74 -6.56
CA ASN A 97 14.96 -5.59 -6.93
C ASN A 97 13.94 -5.73 -5.79
N ARG A 98 14.39 -5.73 -4.53
CA ARG A 98 13.50 -5.74 -3.37
C ARG A 98 12.69 -4.45 -3.28
N PHE A 99 13.31 -3.28 -3.48
CA PHE A 99 12.57 -2.03 -3.49
C PHE A 99 11.64 -1.92 -4.69
N LYS A 100 12.07 -2.37 -5.88
CA LYS A 100 11.23 -2.43 -7.09
C LYS A 100 9.90 -3.14 -6.83
N LYS A 101 9.96 -4.35 -6.25
CA LYS A 101 8.76 -5.12 -5.89
C LYS A 101 7.81 -4.36 -4.95
N ILE A 102 8.35 -3.58 -4.01
CA ILE A 102 7.54 -2.78 -3.10
C ILE A 102 6.91 -1.60 -3.85
N ILE A 103 7.71 -0.89 -4.64
CA ILE A 103 7.30 0.28 -5.42
C ILE A 103 6.18 -0.13 -6.40
N ASP A 104 6.36 -1.20 -7.17
CA ASP A 104 5.37 -1.71 -8.12
C ASP A 104 4.04 -2.04 -7.41
N ALA A 105 4.10 -2.75 -6.28
CA ALA A 105 2.91 -3.09 -5.49
C ALA A 105 2.18 -1.84 -4.96
N MET A 106 2.93 -0.82 -4.53
CA MET A 106 2.34 0.43 -4.04
C MET A 106 1.74 1.26 -5.18
N TYR A 107 2.34 1.27 -6.37
CA TYR A 107 1.75 1.95 -7.54
C TYR A 107 0.46 1.30 -8.00
N ILE A 108 0.40 -0.04 -8.03
CA ILE A 108 -0.85 -0.78 -8.28
C ILE A 108 -1.90 -0.40 -7.23
N SER A 109 -1.52 -0.43 -5.95
CA SER A 109 -2.39 -0.06 -4.83
C SER A 109 -2.93 1.35 -4.96
N LYS A 110 -2.06 2.34 -5.22
CA LYS A 110 -2.43 3.74 -5.42
C LYS A 110 -3.41 3.89 -6.57
N SER A 111 -3.09 3.27 -7.70
CA SER A 111 -3.93 3.34 -8.90
C SER A 111 -5.33 2.80 -8.63
N LEU A 112 -5.46 1.64 -7.99
CA LEU A 112 -6.76 1.04 -7.70
C LEU A 112 -7.57 1.90 -6.72
N ILE A 113 -6.92 2.50 -5.71
CA ILE A 113 -7.58 3.42 -4.78
C ILE A 113 -8.07 4.66 -5.53
N THR A 114 -7.24 5.25 -6.40
CA THR A 114 -7.63 6.40 -7.21
C THR A 114 -8.79 6.06 -8.13
N ASP A 115 -8.73 4.93 -8.83
CA ASP A 115 -9.81 4.48 -9.73
C ASP A 115 -11.12 4.32 -8.96
N GLU A 116 -11.08 3.79 -7.73
CA GLU A 116 -12.24 3.66 -6.86
C GLU A 116 -12.78 5.01 -6.34
N ILE A 117 -11.90 5.98 -6.04
CA ILE A 117 -12.33 7.33 -5.68
C ILE A 117 -13.07 7.98 -6.85
N THR A 118 -12.50 7.91 -8.05
CA THR A 118 -13.05 8.50 -9.27
C THR A 118 -14.41 7.89 -9.65
N LYS A 119 -14.62 6.58 -9.43
CA LYS A 119 -15.94 5.95 -9.65
C LYS A 119 -17.05 6.48 -8.74
N ARG A 120 -16.67 7.13 -7.63
CA ARG A 120 -17.60 7.69 -6.63
C ARG A 120 -17.71 9.21 -6.73
N ASP A 121 -16.98 9.84 -7.64
CA ASP A 121 -17.17 11.25 -8.03
C ASP A 121 -18.30 11.34 -9.06
#